data_AF-A0A7C7KP09-F1
#
_entry.id   AF-A0A7C7KP09-F1
#
_cell.length_a   1.000
_cell.length_b   1.000
_cell.length_c   1.000
_cell.angle_alpha   90.00
_cell.angle_beta   90.00
_cell.angle_gamma   90.00
#
_symmetry.space_group_name_H-M   'P 1'
#
loop_
_entity.id
_entity.type
_entity.pdbx_description
1 polymer ?
#
loop_
_entity_poly.entity_id
_entity_poly.type
_entity_poly.pdbx_seq_one_letter_code
_entity_poly.pdbx_strand_id
1 'polypeptide(L)'
;MSLVEKWIKEIKEIFKAKEKKREEINKEILKNLYEEEIKLLKEFCKNNNKQVYIRSSNIFIPIACQEALKYLESKLEELKKS
;
A
#
# COMPACT_ATOMS: atom_id res chain seq x y z
N MET A 1 2.70 -37.03 -23.62
CA MET A 1 2.50 -35.57 -23.51
C MET A 1 2.94 -34.94 -24.82
N SER A 2 2.06 -34.22 -25.51
CA SER A 2 2.34 -33.61 -26.80
C SER A 2 3.20 -32.33 -26.64
N LEU A 3 3.87 -31.92 -27.71
CA LEU A 3 4.61 -30.65 -27.79
C LEU A 3 3.72 -29.45 -27.42
N VAL A 4 2.45 -29.50 -27.81
CA VAL A 4 1.46 -28.45 -27.50
C VAL A 4 1.16 -28.39 -26.01
N GLU A 5 1.00 -29.54 -25.33
CA GLU A 5 0.79 -29.59 -23.88
C GLU A 5 2.00 -29.03 -23.11
N LYS A 6 3.22 -29.29 -23.59
CA LYS A 6 4.45 -28.74 -23.02
C LYS A 6 4.48 -27.21 -23.16
N TRP A 7 4.16 -26.68 -24.34
CA TRP A 7 4.11 -25.23 -24.57
C TRP A 7 3.04 -24.53 -23.74
N ILE A 8 1.84 -25.13 -23.60
CA ILE A 8 0.78 -24.58 -22.75
C ILE A 8 1.25 -24.48 -21.29
N LYS A 9 1.99 -25.48 -20.79
CA LYS A 9 2.51 -25.48 -19.42
C LYS A 9 3.56 -24.38 -19.22
N GLU A 10 4.51 -24.25 -20.15
CA GLU A 10 5.55 -23.21 -20.10
C GLU A 10 4.93 -21.80 -20.13
N ILE A 11 3.93 -21.57 -20.97
CA ILE A 11 3.23 -20.27 -21.05
C ILE A 11 2.52 -19.96 -19.72
N LYS A 12 1.81 -20.93 -19.12
CA LYS A 12 1.13 -20.73 -17.82
C LYS A 12 2.11 -20.38 -16.70
N GLU A 13 3.29 -21.01 -16.67
CA GLU A 13 4.34 -20.68 -15.70
C GLU A 13 4.86 -19.25 -15.87
N ILE A 14 5.04 -18.78 -17.12
CA ILE A 14 5.42 -17.39 -17.41
C ILE A 14 4.36 -16.40 -16.92
N PHE A 15 3.08 -16.66 -17.17
CA PHE A 15 2.00 -15.78 -16.69
C PHE A 15 1.94 -15.73 -15.16
N LYS A 16 2.05 -16.88 -14.49
CA LYS A 16 2.08 -16.94 -13.03
C LYS A 16 3.27 -16.16 -12.45
N ALA A 17 4.44 -16.24 -13.08
CA ALA A 17 5.62 -15.47 -12.67
C ALA A 17 5.42 -13.96 -12.87
N LYS A 18 4.78 -13.54 -13.98
CA LYS A 18 4.46 -12.13 -14.23
C LYS A 18 3.46 -11.58 -13.21
N GLU A 19 2.43 -12.35 -12.88
CA GLU A 19 1.42 -11.97 -11.89
C GLU A 19 2.06 -11.75 -10.52
N LYS A 20 2.89 -12.71 -10.07
CA LYS A 20 3.64 -12.58 -8.81
C LYS A 20 4.54 -11.34 -8.78
N LYS A 21 5.28 -11.07 -9.85
CA LYS A 21 6.10 -9.85 -9.95
C LYS A 21 5.25 -8.57 -9.88
N ARG A 22 4.07 -8.58 -10.49
CA ARG A 22 3.15 -7.43 -10.46
C ARG A 22 2.64 -7.17 -9.04
N GLU A 23 2.30 -8.22 -8.30
CA GLU A 23 1.90 -8.12 -6.89
C GLU A 23 3.01 -7.54 -6.03
N GLU A 24 4.25 -8.00 -6.21
CA GLU A 24 5.43 -7.48 -5.51
C GLU A 24 5.65 -5.99 -5.78
N ILE A 25 5.58 -5.57 -7.05
CA ILE A 25 5.70 -4.14 -7.43
C ILE A 25 4.57 -3.30 -6.81
N ASN A 26 3.32 -3.79 -6.87
CA ASN A 26 2.19 -3.07 -6.30
C ASN A 26 2.32 -2.90 -4.78
N LYS A 27 2.81 -3.92 -4.08
CA LYS A 27 3.10 -3.85 -2.64
C LYS A 27 4.17 -2.79 -2.34
N GLU A 28 5.24 -2.76 -3.13
CA GLU A 28 6.32 -1.78 -2.95
C GLU A 28 5.85 -0.35 -3.22
N ILE A 29 5.11 -0.12 -4.30
CA ILE A 29 4.52 1.20 -4.61
C ILE A 29 3.62 1.66 -3.45
N LEU A 30 2.75 0.78 -2.96
CA LEU A 30 1.85 1.10 -1.86
C LEU A 30 2.62 1.46 -0.59
N LYS A 31 3.68 0.72 -0.26
CA LYS A 31 4.56 1.01 0.88
C LYS A 31 5.17 2.42 0.77
N ASN A 32 5.71 2.75 -0.39
CA ASN A 32 6.35 4.06 -0.62
C ASN A 32 5.34 5.21 -0.48
N LEU A 33 4.11 5.03 -0.98
CA LEU A 33 3.05 6.02 -0.83
C LEU A 33 2.69 6.28 0.65
N TYR A 34 2.56 5.21 1.46
CA TYR A 34 2.32 5.35 2.90
C TYR A 34 3.48 6.06 3.60
N GLU A 35 4.73 5.72 3.28
CA GLU A 35 5.91 6.36 3.87
C GLU A 35 5.98 7.86 3.54
N GLU A 36 5.66 8.24 2.30
CA GLU A 36 5.58 9.62 1.86
C GLU A 36 4.44 10.39 2.55
N GLU A 37 3.24 9.78 2.63
CA GLU A 37 2.08 10.37 3.30
C GLU A 37 2.36 10.63 4.78
N ILE A 38 2.96 9.66 5.49
CA ILE A 38 3.37 9.81 6.89
C ILE A 38 4.37 10.95 7.05
N LYS A 39 5.35 11.06 6.14
CA LYS A 39 6.35 12.14 6.18
C LYS A 39 5.70 13.51 6.05
N LEU A 40 4.82 13.68 5.05
CA LEU A 40 4.09 14.94 4.82
C LEU A 40 3.19 15.28 6.00
N LEU A 41 2.47 14.28 6.53
CA LEU A 41 1.60 14.48 7.68
C LEU A 41 2.40 14.86 8.93
N LYS A 42 3.57 14.25 9.18
CA LYS A 42 4.46 14.63 10.29
C LYS A 42 4.89 16.08 10.21
N GLU A 43 5.26 16.55 9.02
CA GLU A 43 5.63 17.94 8.81
C GLU A 43 4.44 18.89 9.01
N PHE A 44 3.28 18.53 8.47
CA PHE A 44 2.05 19.27 8.68
C PHE A 44 1.67 19.40 10.17
N CYS A 45 1.70 18.28 10.92
CA CYS A 45 1.37 18.25 12.35
C CYS A 45 2.35 19.07 13.21
N LYS A 46 3.64 19.11 12.85
CA LYS A 46 4.64 19.92 13.58
C LYS A 46 4.38 21.42 13.44
N ASN A 47 3.95 21.84 12.25
CA ASN A 47 3.70 23.25 11.94
C ASN A 47 2.28 23.69 12.34
N ASN A 48 1.36 22.74 12.56
CA ASN A 48 -0.04 23.00 12.85
C ASN A 48 -0.56 22.01 13.91
N ASN A 49 -0.86 22.48 15.12
CA ASN A 49 -1.58 21.71 16.16
C ASN A 49 -3.08 21.51 15.83
N LYS A 50 -3.42 21.27 14.57
CA LYS A 50 -4.79 21.25 14.04
C LYS A 50 -5.30 19.83 13.83
N GLN A 51 -6.62 19.70 13.74
CA GLN A 51 -7.29 18.48 13.30
C GLN A 51 -7.06 18.29 11.79
N VAL A 52 -6.97 17.03 11.38
CA VAL A 52 -6.91 16.61 9.97
C VAL A 52 -8.14 15.77 9.66
N TYR A 53 -8.57 15.79 8.41
CA TYR A 53 -9.72 15.01 7.98
C TYR A 53 -9.23 13.72 7.32
N ILE A 54 -9.64 12.58 7.87
CA ILE A 54 -9.44 11.29 7.20
C ILE A 54 -10.73 10.88 6.49
N ARG A 55 -10.58 10.29 5.31
CA ARG A 55 -11.71 9.71 4.58
C ARG A 55 -11.95 8.29 5.08
N SER A 56 -13.10 8.08 5.72
CA SER A 56 -13.60 6.75 6.05
C SER A 56 -14.84 6.47 5.21
N SER A 57 -14.74 5.51 4.29
CA SER A 57 -15.75 5.22 3.27
C SER A 57 -16.13 6.47 2.45
N ASN A 58 -17.25 7.12 2.79
CA ASN A 58 -17.81 8.29 2.09
C ASN A 58 -17.92 9.54 2.96
N ILE A 59 -17.36 9.52 4.18
CA ILE A 59 -17.38 10.66 5.10
C ILE A 59 -15.97 11.09 5.46
N PHE A 60 -15.80 12.40 5.67
CA PHE A 60 -14.57 12.98 6.19
C PHE A 60 -14.72 13.19 7.68
N ILE A 61 -13.88 12.50 8.46
CA ILE A 61 -13.92 12.55 9.92
C ILE A 61 -12.76 13.43 10.39
N PRO A 62 -13.01 14.52 11.13
CA PRO A 62 -11.95 15.28 11.77
C PRO A 62 -11.34 14.44 12.90
N ILE A 63 -10.02 14.25 12.86
CA ILE A 63 -9.27 13.56 13.90
C ILE A 63 -8.02 14.35 14.27
N ALA A 64 -7.45 14.07 15.44
CA ALA A 64 -6.21 14.72 15.83
C ALA A 64 -5.07 14.29 14.90
N CYS A 65 -4.18 15.22 14.56
CA CYS A 65 -3.06 14.96 13.66
C CYS A 65 -2.17 13.80 14.12
N GLN A 66 -1.96 13.66 15.44
CA GLN A 66 -1.22 12.55 16.02
C GLN A 66 -1.95 11.20 15.89
N GLU A 67 -3.28 11.18 15.94
CA GLU A 67 -4.07 9.96 15.76
C GLU A 67 -4.05 9.51 14.29
N ALA A 68 -4.14 10.46 13.36
CA ALA A 68 -3.99 10.20 11.94
C ALA A 68 -2.63 9.57 11.61
N LEU A 69 -1.56 10.08 12.23
CA LEU A 69 -0.22 9.51 12.09
C LEU A 69 -0.14 8.08 12.62
N LYS A 70 -0.64 7.84 13.83
CA LYS A 70 -0.67 6.48 14.41
C LYS A 70 -1.43 5.50 13.53
N TYR A 71 -2.55 5.94 12.95
CA TYR A 71 -3.33 5.12 12.02
C TYR A 71 -2.52 4.74 10.77
N LEU A 72 -1.88 5.71 10.11
CA LEU A 72 -1.06 5.43 8.92
C LEU A 72 0.15 4.56 9.25
N GLU A 73 0.82 4.77 10.39
CA GLU A 73 1.94 3.95 10.85
C GLU A 73 1.51 2.50 11.10
N SER A 74 0.34 2.28 11.72
CA SER A 74 -0.25 0.95 11.89
C SER A 74 -0.51 0.27 10.55
N LYS A 75 -1.08 0.98 9.57
CA LYS A 75 -1.35 0.43 8.22
C LYS A 75 -0.07 0.08 7.48
N LEU A 76 0.96 0.91 7.58
CA LEU A 76 2.28 0.62 7.01
C LEU A 76 2.91 -0.61 7.67
N GLU A 77 2.75 -0.79 8.97
CA GLU A 77 3.29 -1.96 9.68
C GLU A 77 2.55 -3.25 9.33
N GLU A 78 1.23 -3.21 9.17
CA GLU A 78 0.43 -4.32 8.61
C GLU A 78 0.94 -4.70 7.21
N LEU A 79 1.22 -3.70 6.36
CA LEU A 79 1.75 -3.92 5.02
C LEU A 79 3.14 -4.56 5.02
N LYS A 80 4.02 -4.19 5.96
CA LYS A 80 5.38 -4.76 6.09
C LYS A 80 5.38 -6.22 6.55
N LYS A 81 4.31 -6.67 7.23
CA LYS A 81 4.15 -8.05 7.72
C LYS A 81 3.51 -8.98 6.69
N SER A 82 2.99 -8.46 5.57
CA SER A 82 2.19 -9.20 4.56
C SER A 82 2.92 -9.51 3.26
#